data_AF-A0A349K844-F1
#
_entry.id   AF-A0A349K844-F1
#
_cell.length_a   1.000
_cell.length_b   1.000
_cell.length_c   1.000
_cell.angle_alpha   90.00
_cell.angle_beta   90.00
_cell.angle_gamma   90.00
#
_symmetry.space_group_name_H-M   'P 1'
#
loop_
_entity.id
_entity.type
_entity.pdbx_description
1 polymer ?
#
loop_
_entity_poly.entity_id
_entity_poly.type
_entity_poly.pdbx_seq_one_letter_code
_entity_poly.pdbx_strand_id
1 'polypeptide(L)'
;APDEDMLHLAGVVSCILCGACVSDCTVMEVDSNFLGPAALAKSYRFVGDPRDDSAQQRFKTLNEDGGVWDCTRCMKCVEVCPKGVAPMDRIMALREQVMEAGYTNTNGARHAFEFSNSVKHSGWLDEKKLVVKSFGIFNIKAMIGLIPLAIRSQRAGKVPPIFHKNIPGVENVRRIFEKVETKK
;
A
#
# COMPACT_ATOMS: atom_id res chain seq x y z
N ALA A 1 -27.00 2.41 12.62
CA ALA A 1 -25.78 3.23 12.70
C ALA A 1 -26.21 4.68 12.74
N PRO A 2 -25.64 5.51 13.61
CA PRO A 2 -25.84 6.96 13.56
C PRO A 2 -25.40 7.50 12.20
N ASP A 3 -26.03 8.56 11.72
CA ASP A 3 -25.79 9.10 10.37
C ASP A 3 -24.33 9.51 10.15
N GLU A 4 -23.63 9.88 11.22
CA GLU A 4 -22.21 10.27 11.21
C GLU A 4 -21.28 9.15 10.75
N ASP A 5 -21.53 7.90 11.18
CA ASP A 5 -20.76 6.71 10.80
C ASP A 5 -20.98 6.31 9.33
N MET A 6 -21.90 6.96 8.63
CA MET A 6 -22.19 6.68 7.22
C MET A 6 -21.66 7.78 6.29
N LEU A 7 -21.23 8.93 6.84
CA LEU A 7 -20.79 10.09 6.04
C LEU A 7 -19.59 9.78 5.16
N HIS A 8 -18.61 9.02 5.67
CA HIS A 8 -17.42 8.64 4.88
C HIS A 8 -17.75 7.69 3.72
N LEU A 9 -18.91 7.02 3.76
CA LEU A 9 -19.35 6.11 2.71
C LEU A 9 -20.10 6.83 1.58
N ALA A 10 -20.66 8.03 1.82
CA ALA A 10 -21.45 8.79 0.86
C ALA A 10 -20.75 8.96 -0.50
N GLY A 11 -19.44 9.27 -0.47
CA GLY A 11 -18.63 9.37 -1.68
C GLY A 11 -18.52 8.04 -2.44
N VAL A 12 -18.25 6.94 -1.74
CA VAL A 12 -18.06 5.61 -2.33
C VAL A 12 -19.35 5.02 -2.89
N VAL A 13 -20.47 5.24 -2.20
CA VAL A 13 -21.78 4.76 -2.67
C VAL A 13 -22.26 5.49 -3.92
N SER A 14 -21.75 6.70 -4.19
CA SER A 14 -22.09 7.48 -5.39
C SER A 14 -21.46 6.94 -6.69
N CYS A 15 -20.60 5.91 -6.59
CA CYS A 15 -20.00 5.24 -7.74
C CYS A 15 -21.09 4.60 -8.62
N ILE A 16 -21.14 5.03 -9.89
CA ILE A 16 -22.09 4.56 -10.91
C ILE A 16 -21.57 3.37 -11.74
N LEU A 17 -20.43 2.76 -11.35
CA LEU A 17 -19.81 1.63 -12.06
C LEU A 17 -19.50 1.88 -13.56
N CYS A 18 -19.19 3.13 -13.93
CA CYS A 18 -18.90 3.49 -15.33
C CYS A 18 -17.59 2.92 -15.89
N GLY A 19 -16.68 2.42 -15.06
CA GLY A 19 -15.41 1.83 -15.50
C GLY A 19 -14.28 2.82 -15.88
N ALA A 20 -14.52 4.13 -15.92
CA ALA A 20 -13.50 5.13 -16.29
C ALA A 20 -12.19 4.99 -15.49
N CYS A 21 -12.31 4.80 -14.17
CA CYS A 21 -11.14 4.61 -13.30
C CYS A 21 -10.34 3.34 -13.58
N VAL A 22 -10.98 2.29 -14.11
CA VAL A 22 -10.31 1.03 -14.47
C VAL A 22 -9.59 1.17 -15.82
N SER A 23 -10.26 1.81 -16.79
CA SER A 23 -9.70 2.12 -18.11
C SER A 23 -8.37 2.86 -18.00
N ASP A 24 -8.30 3.89 -17.16
CA ASP A 24 -7.12 4.76 -17.09
C ASP A 24 -6.12 4.33 -16.02
N CYS A 25 -6.34 3.18 -15.39
CA CYS A 25 -5.41 2.66 -14.39
C CYS A 25 -4.21 1.99 -15.06
N THR A 26 -3.04 2.62 -14.94
CA THR A 26 -1.77 2.11 -15.50
C THR A 26 -1.38 0.73 -14.98
N VAL A 27 -1.87 0.32 -13.80
CA VAL A 27 -1.58 -1.01 -13.24
C VAL A 27 -2.35 -2.09 -13.99
N MET A 28 -3.60 -1.82 -14.37
CA MET A 28 -4.45 -2.77 -15.11
C MET A 28 -3.86 -3.14 -16.48
N GLU A 29 -3.01 -2.27 -17.05
CA GLU A 29 -2.31 -2.53 -18.32
C GLU A 29 -1.14 -3.52 -18.14
N VAL A 30 -0.49 -3.52 -16.98
CA VAL A 30 0.73 -4.30 -16.70
C VAL A 30 0.41 -5.60 -15.99
N ASP A 31 -0.53 -5.57 -15.05
CA ASP A 31 -0.91 -6.68 -14.20
C ASP A 31 -2.40 -6.99 -14.33
N SER A 32 -2.71 -8.09 -15.03
CA SER A 32 -4.07 -8.58 -15.21
C SER A 32 -4.66 -9.23 -13.97
N ASN A 33 -3.85 -9.51 -12.94
CA ASN A 33 -4.32 -10.06 -11.67
C ASN A 33 -4.84 -8.96 -10.72
N PHE A 34 -4.53 -7.68 -11.00
CA PHE A 34 -4.99 -6.58 -10.17
C PHE A 34 -6.52 -6.43 -10.22
N LEU A 35 -7.17 -6.44 -9.05
CA LEU A 35 -8.62 -6.30 -8.92
C LEU A 35 -9.16 -4.96 -9.47
N GLY A 36 -8.31 -3.94 -9.49
CA GLY A 36 -8.62 -2.64 -10.06
C GLY A 36 -9.24 -1.66 -9.05
N PRO A 37 -9.19 -0.35 -9.39
CA PRO A 37 -9.58 0.71 -8.47
C PRO A 37 -11.08 0.71 -8.15
N ALA A 38 -11.94 0.34 -9.10
CA ALA A 38 -13.38 0.28 -8.89
C ALA A 38 -13.78 -0.78 -7.85
N ALA A 39 -13.23 -2.00 -7.98
CA ALA A 39 -13.54 -3.11 -7.10
C ALA A 39 -13.00 -2.86 -5.68
N LEU A 40 -11.78 -2.36 -5.55
CA LEU A 40 -11.18 -2.05 -4.25
C LEU A 40 -11.89 -0.89 -3.55
N ALA A 41 -12.21 0.19 -4.28
CA ALA A 41 -13.00 1.29 -3.71
C ALA A 41 -14.39 0.82 -3.29
N LYS A 42 -15.04 -0.05 -4.07
CA LYS A 42 -16.33 -0.65 -3.68
C LYS A 42 -16.18 -1.58 -2.47
N SER A 43 -15.06 -2.26 -2.31
CA SER A 43 -14.80 -3.11 -1.15
C SER A 43 -14.75 -2.31 0.15
N TYR A 44 -14.19 -1.09 0.11
CA TYR A 44 -14.22 -0.16 1.24
C TYR A 44 -15.65 0.20 1.66
N ARG A 45 -16.63 0.23 0.74
CA ARG A 45 -18.04 0.44 1.11
C ARG A 45 -18.51 -0.58 2.14
N PHE A 46 -18.15 -1.86 1.96
CA PHE A 46 -18.60 -2.92 2.84
C PHE A 46 -17.79 -2.93 4.13
N VAL A 47 -16.48 -2.88 4.02
CA VAL A 47 -15.59 -2.93 5.18
C VAL A 47 -15.78 -1.72 6.12
N GLY A 48 -16.05 -0.54 5.55
CA GLY A 48 -16.31 0.67 6.33
C GLY A 48 -17.76 0.83 6.78
N ASP A 49 -18.66 -0.11 6.44
CA ASP A 49 -20.05 -0.08 6.88
C ASP A 49 -20.19 -0.82 8.21
N PRO A 50 -20.64 -0.16 9.29
CA PRO A 50 -20.78 -0.78 10.61
C PRO A 50 -21.84 -1.91 10.65
N ARG A 51 -22.58 -2.12 9.56
CA ARG A 51 -23.56 -3.20 9.42
C ARG A 51 -22.97 -4.47 8.79
N ASP A 52 -21.76 -4.44 8.23
CA ASP A 52 -21.11 -5.60 7.60
C ASP A 52 -20.23 -6.35 8.61
N ASP A 53 -20.66 -7.55 9.02
CA ASP A 53 -19.89 -8.39 9.96
C ASP A 53 -18.80 -9.23 9.27
N SER A 54 -18.59 -9.05 7.96
CA SER A 54 -17.70 -9.89 7.13
C SER A 54 -16.36 -9.22 6.79
N ALA A 55 -16.01 -8.12 7.46
CA ALA A 55 -14.78 -7.38 7.21
C ALA A 55 -13.52 -8.26 7.26
N GLN A 56 -13.40 -9.15 8.25
CA GLN A 56 -12.24 -10.04 8.41
C GLN A 56 -12.05 -10.98 7.21
N GLN A 57 -13.14 -11.57 6.71
CA GLN A 57 -13.08 -12.43 5.54
C GLN A 57 -12.64 -11.64 4.30
N ARG A 58 -13.13 -10.40 4.13
CA ARG A 58 -12.72 -9.52 3.04
C ARG A 58 -11.26 -9.12 3.15
N PHE A 59 -10.77 -8.76 4.34
CA PHE A 59 -9.37 -8.40 4.55
C PHE A 59 -8.42 -9.51 4.13
N LYS A 60 -8.75 -10.78 4.42
CA LYS A 60 -7.95 -11.91 3.97
C LYS A 60 -7.78 -11.91 2.46
N THR A 61 -8.86 -11.81 1.69
CA THR A 61 -8.83 -11.80 0.22
C THR A 61 -8.18 -10.53 -0.34
N LEU A 62 -8.47 -9.37 0.25
CA LEU A 62 -7.94 -8.08 -0.20
C LEU A 62 -6.43 -7.94 0.04
N ASN A 63 -5.87 -8.72 0.96
CA ASN A 63 -4.46 -8.70 1.31
C ASN A 63 -3.60 -9.63 0.43
N GLU A 64 -4.23 -10.48 -0.40
CA GLU A 64 -3.54 -11.38 -1.34
C GLU A 64 -2.99 -10.63 -2.56
N ASP A 65 -2.18 -11.32 -3.37
CA ASP A 65 -1.66 -10.80 -4.65
C ASP A 65 -2.84 -10.50 -5.59
N GLY A 66 -2.82 -9.36 -6.29
CA GLY A 66 -3.96 -8.78 -7.00
C GLY A 66 -4.77 -7.79 -6.16
N GLY A 67 -4.53 -7.74 -4.85
CA GLY A 67 -5.29 -6.97 -3.88
C GLY A 67 -4.85 -5.52 -3.69
N VAL A 68 -4.92 -5.05 -2.44
CA VAL A 68 -4.70 -3.62 -2.10
C VAL A 68 -3.27 -3.14 -2.30
N TRP A 69 -2.29 -4.05 -2.36
CA TRP A 69 -0.87 -3.71 -2.41
C TRP A 69 -0.37 -3.38 -3.82
N ASP A 70 -1.05 -3.84 -4.85
CA ASP A 70 -0.63 -3.67 -6.25
C ASP A 70 -0.95 -2.28 -6.78
N CYS A 71 -1.75 -1.50 -6.03
CA CYS A 71 -1.96 -0.09 -6.34
C CYS A 71 -0.65 0.70 -6.23
N THR A 72 -0.15 1.16 -7.38
CA THR A 72 1.06 1.98 -7.50
C THR A 72 0.86 3.46 -7.16
N ARG A 73 -0.37 3.88 -6.80
CA ARG A 73 -0.70 5.24 -6.36
C ARG A 73 -0.47 6.32 -7.43
N CYS A 74 -0.78 6.02 -8.70
CA CYS A 74 -0.64 6.93 -9.83
C CYS A 74 -1.74 8.01 -9.95
N MET A 75 -2.74 8.04 -9.06
CA MET A 75 -3.83 9.02 -8.99
C MET A 75 -4.79 9.12 -10.18
N LYS A 76 -4.53 8.46 -11.32
CA LYS A 76 -5.39 8.55 -12.52
C LYS A 76 -6.86 8.21 -12.27
N CYS A 77 -7.12 7.20 -11.46
CA CYS A 77 -8.48 6.80 -11.07
C CYS A 77 -9.28 7.91 -10.36
N VAL A 78 -8.61 8.87 -9.69
CA VAL A 78 -9.24 10.02 -9.05
C VAL A 78 -9.55 11.10 -10.08
N GLU A 79 -8.58 11.42 -10.94
CA GLU A 79 -8.68 12.47 -11.97
C GLU A 79 -9.84 12.23 -12.95
N VAL A 80 -10.04 10.98 -13.34
CA VAL A 80 -10.99 10.62 -14.41
C VAL A 80 -12.39 10.32 -13.89
N CYS A 81 -12.59 10.31 -12.56
CA CYS A 81 -13.85 9.89 -11.98
C CYS A 81 -14.92 11.00 -12.15
N PRO A 82 -15.98 10.79 -12.95
CA PRO A 82 -16.98 11.83 -13.21
C PRO A 82 -17.85 12.16 -11.98
N LYS A 83 -17.81 11.29 -10.96
CA LYS A 83 -18.58 11.43 -9.71
C LYS A 83 -17.73 11.93 -8.54
N GLY A 84 -16.42 12.12 -8.72
CA GLY A 84 -15.53 12.57 -7.63
C GLY A 84 -15.42 11.57 -6.46
N VAL A 85 -15.53 10.26 -6.73
CA VAL A 85 -15.50 9.21 -5.68
C VAL A 85 -14.14 9.11 -4.97
N ALA A 86 -13.07 9.53 -5.65
CA ALA A 86 -11.68 9.38 -5.25
C ALA A 86 -11.29 7.92 -4.88
N PRO A 87 -11.27 6.98 -5.87
CA PRO A 87 -11.00 5.56 -5.59
C PRO A 87 -9.68 5.29 -4.87
N MET A 88 -8.61 6.03 -5.20
CA MET A 88 -7.30 5.82 -4.58
C MET A 88 -7.34 6.05 -3.06
N ASP A 89 -8.01 7.10 -2.60
CA ASP A 89 -8.09 7.42 -1.17
C ASP A 89 -8.78 6.29 -0.40
N ARG A 90 -9.76 5.64 -1.01
CA ARG A 90 -10.46 4.48 -0.45
C ARG A 90 -9.59 3.23 -0.42
N ILE A 91 -8.76 3.02 -1.43
CA ILE A 91 -7.76 1.96 -1.41
C ILE A 91 -6.74 2.20 -0.28
N MET A 92 -6.34 3.45 -0.04
CA MET A 92 -5.39 3.76 1.04
C MET A 92 -6.00 3.54 2.41
N ALA A 93 -7.25 3.97 2.63
CA ALA A 93 -7.98 3.69 3.85
C ALA A 93 -8.16 2.19 4.09
N LEU A 94 -8.42 1.42 3.02
CA LEU A 94 -8.53 -0.03 3.09
C LEU A 94 -7.20 -0.70 3.49
N ARG A 95 -6.06 -0.20 2.99
CA ARG A 95 -4.72 -0.69 3.41
C ARG A 95 -4.48 -0.45 4.89
N GLU A 96 -4.86 0.72 5.40
CA GLU A 96 -4.75 1.03 6.82
C GLU A 96 -5.58 0.07 7.66
N GLN A 97 -6.85 -0.14 7.31
CA GLN A 97 -7.73 -1.09 8.00
C GLN A 97 -7.21 -2.53 7.96
N VAL A 98 -6.66 -2.99 6.83
CA VAL A 98 -6.01 -4.31 6.70
C VAL A 98 -4.83 -4.43 7.67
N MET A 99 -4.00 -3.38 7.78
CA MET A 99 -2.86 -3.37 8.70
C MET A 99 -3.30 -3.35 10.17
N GLU A 100 -4.30 -2.53 10.51
CA GLU A 100 -4.86 -2.42 11.87
C GLU A 100 -5.54 -3.72 12.32
N ALA A 101 -6.19 -4.43 11.40
CA ALA A 101 -6.75 -5.76 11.63
C ALA A 101 -5.68 -6.86 11.79
N GLY A 102 -4.38 -6.55 11.66
CA GLY A 102 -3.27 -7.47 11.91
C GLY A 102 -2.87 -8.33 10.70
N TYR A 103 -3.38 -8.04 9.50
CA TYR A 103 -3.05 -8.77 8.27
C TYR A 103 -1.69 -8.33 7.68
N THR A 104 -0.63 -8.39 8.49
CA THR A 104 0.69 -7.83 8.16
C THR A 104 1.67 -8.84 7.55
N ASN A 105 1.28 -10.13 7.45
CA ASN A 105 2.18 -11.20 7.00
C ASN A 105 2.29 -11.35 5.47
N THR A 106 2.16 -10.25 4.71
CA THR A 106 2.30 -10.23 3.25
C THR A 106 3.50 -9.40 2.82
N ASN A 107 3.99 -9.62 1.61
CA ASN A 107 5.12 -8.86 1.07
C ASN A 107 4.81 -7.36 1.04
N GLY A 108 3.59 -6.99 0.62
CA GLY A 108 3.15 -5.60 0.55
C GLY A 108 3.07 -4.93 1.93
N ALA A 109 2.47 -5.60 2.92
CA ALA A 109 2.39 -5.07 4.27
C ALA A 109 3.77 -4.94 4.93
N ARG A 110 4.63 -5.97 4.82
CA ARG A 110 6.02 -5.92 5.30
C ARG A 110 6.81 -4.80 4.64
N HIS A 111 6.68 -4.64 3.33
CA HIS A 111 7.36 -3.58 2.59
C HIS A 111 6.98 -2.20 3.11
N ALA A 112 5.68 -1.93 3.28
CA ALA A 112 5.20 -0.65 3.80
C ALA A 112 5.72 -0.36 5.22
N PHE A 113 5.68 -1.36 6.10
CA PHE A 113 6.17 -1.23 7.47
C PHE A 113 7.68 -1.00 7.53
N GLU A 114 8.46 -1.77 6.76
CA GLU A 114 9.91 -1.70 6.77
C GLU A 114 10.46 -0.47 6.07
N PHE A 115 9.73 0.05 5.08
CA PHE A 115 9.99 1.36 4.51
C PHE A 115 9.92 2.44 5.60
N SER A 116 8.81 2.48 6.34
CA SER A 116 8.60 3.43 7.44
C SER A 116 9.68 3.29 8.51
N ASN A 117 9.98 2.06 8.95
CA ASN A 117 11.00 1.80 9.95
C ASN A 117 12.41 2.20 9.51
N SER A 118 12.76 2.01 8.23
CA SER A 118 14.04 2.46 7.69
C SER A 118 14.16 3.97 7.81
N VAL A 119 13.14 4.70 7.36
CA VAL A 119 13.11 6.17 7.40
C VAL A 119 13.11 6.67 8.85
N LYS A 120 12.39 6.03 9.78
CA LYS A 120 12.45 6.34 11.21
C LYS A 120 13.86 6.16 11.79
N HIS A 121 14.56 5.10 11.39
CA HIS A 121 15.87 4.77 11.95
C HIS A 121 16.98 5.72 11.48
N SER A 122 17.13 5.88 10.16
CA SER A 122 18.25 6.58 9.54
C SER A 122 17.88 7.92 8.89
N GLY A 123 16.60 8.22 8.73
CA GLY A 123 16.10 9.36 7.93
C GLY A 123 16.16 9.13 6.42
N TRP A 124 16.64 7.97 6.00
CA TRP A 124 16.85 7.55 4.61
C TRP A 124 16.25 6.17 4.40
N LEU A 125 16.09 5.79 3.14
CA LEU A 125 15.68 4.44 2.79
C LEU A 125 16.92 3.55 2.58
N ASP A 126 16.99 2.45 3.31
CA ASP A 126 17.96 1.38 3.07
C ASP A 126 17.42 0.46 1.97
N GLU A 127 17.67 0.73 0.70
CA GLU A 127 17.07 -0.07 -0.38
C GLU A 127 17.53 -1.53 -0.32
N LYS A 128 18.77 -1.78 0.09
CA LYS A 128 19.32 -3.14 0.22
C LYS A 128 18.57 -3.92 1.28
N LYS A 129 18.43 -3.36 2.48
CA LYS A 129 17.74 -4.02 3.59
C LYS A 129 16.24 -4.10 3.35
N LEU A 130 15.65 -3.10 2.69
CA LEU A 130 14.22 -3.08 2.36
C LEU A 130 13.84 -4.29 1.51
N VAL A 131 14.59 -4.58 0.44
CA VAL A 131 14.31 -5.74 -0.43
C VAL A 131 14.32 -7.03 0.39
N VAL A 132 15.36 -7.24 1.19
CA VAL A 132 15.52 -8.45 2.01
C VAL A 132 14.41 -8.59 3.05
N LYS A 133 14.04 -7.49 3.72
CA LYS A 133 12.99 -7.51 4.74
C LYS A 133 11.57 -7.63 4.15
N SER A 134 11.34 -7.12 2.95
CA SER A 134 10.04 -7.21 2.27
C SER A 134 9.72 -8.66 1.89
N PHE A 135 10.65 -9.31 1.19
CA PHE A 135 10.50 -10.69 0.72
C PHE A 135 10.76 -11.75 1.80
N GLY A 136 11.49 -11.38 2.86
CA GLY A 136 11.92 -12.28 3.93
C GLY A 136 13.22 -13.00 3.59
N ILE A 137 14.14 -13.08 4.57
CA ILE A 137 15.47 -13.67 4.41
C ILE A 137 15.40 -15.16 4.02
N PHE A 138 14.37 -15.86 4.48
CA PHE A 138 14.17 -17.29 4.22
C PHE A 138 13.52 -17.60 2.87
N ASN A 139 13.07 -16.58 2.11
CA ASN A 139 12.45 -16.77 0.79
C ASN A 139 13.52 -16.89 -0.30
N ILE A 140 14.23 -18.02 -0.33
CA ILE A 140 15.35 -18.29 -1.25
C ILE A 140 14.91 -18.14 -2.71
N LYS A 141 13.70 -18.59 -3.06
CA LYS A 141 13.16 -18.50 -4.43
C LYS A 141 13.04 -17.05 -4.89
N ALA A 142 12.45 -16.17 -4.08
CA ALA A 142 12.35 -14.75 -4.41
C ALA A 142 13.74 -14.10 -4.50
N MET A 143 14.65 -14.44 -3.59
CA MET A 143 16.02 -13.92 -3.60
C MET A 143 16.81 -14.32 -4.86
N ILE A 144 16.69 -15.57 -5.31
CA ILE A 144 17.31 -16.02 -6.57
C ILE A 144 16.72 -15.25 -7.76
N GLY A 145 15.41 -15.01 -7.76
CA GLY A 145 14.74 -14.23 -8.81
C GLY A 145 15.24 -12.79 -8.95
N LEU A 146 15.84 -12.22 -7.89
CA LEU A 146 16.41 -10.87 -7.90
C LEU A 146 17.87 -10.80 -8.39
N ILE A 147 18.55 -11.93 -8.55
CA ILE A 147 19.95 -11.98 -9.00
C ILE A 147 20.15 -11.26 -10.36
N PRO A 148 19.31 -11.48 -11.39
CA PRO A 148 19.46 -10.77 -12.67
C PRO A 148 19.31 -9.25 -12.52
N LEU A 149 18.42 -8.79 -11.63
CA LEU A 149 18.27 -7.37 -11.33
C LEU A 149 19.53 -6.83 -10.63
N ALA A 150 20.05 -7.56 -9.64
CA ALA A 150 21.27 -7.18 -8.93
C ALA A 150 22.48 -7.05 -9.88
N ILE A 151 22.65 -8.00 -10.80
CA ILE A 151 23.72 -7.94 -11.82
C ILE A 151 23.55 -6.72 -12.72
N ARG A 152 22.33 -6.43 -13.19
CA ARG A 152 22.06 -5.24 -14.02
C ARG A 152 22.32 -3.94 -13.24
N SER A 153 21.91 -3.86 -11.98
CA SER A 153 22.17 -2.71 -11.12
C SER A 153 23.67 -2.50 -10.92
N GLN A 154 24.42 -3.58 -10.68
CA GLN A 154 25.88 -3.56 -10.53
C GLN A 154 26.57 -3.06 -11.80
N ARG A 155 26.19 -3.59 -12.97
CA ARG A 155 26.74 -3.15 -14.26
C ARG A 155 26.41 -1.70 -14.57
N ALA A 156 25.22 -1.22 -14.16
CA ALA A 156 24.81 0.17 -14.34
C ALA A 156 25.37 1.13 -13.27
N GLY A 157 26.15 0.64 -12.29
CA GLY A 157 26.64 1.46 -11.18
C GLY A 157 25.55 1.96 -10.22
N LYS A 158 24.35 1.36 -10.27
CA LYS A 158 23.17 1.74 -9.47
C LYS A 158 23.01 0.84 -8.25
N VAL A 159 24.09 0.57 -7.54
CA VAL A 159 24.06 -0.33 -6.36
C VAL A 159 23.95 0.55 -5.13
N PRO A 160 23.00 0.27 -4.22
CA PRO A 160 22.89 1.03 -2.98
C PRO A 160 24.18 0.91 -2.14
N PRO A 161 24.50 1.95 -1.35
CA PRO A 161 25.70 1.97 -0.53
C PRO A 161 25.70 0.82 0.48
N ILE A 162 26.86 0.20 0.69
CA ILE A 162 27.01 -0.92 1.66
C ILE A 162 26.89 -0.42 3.09
N PHE A 163 27.41 0.79 3.36
CA PHE A 163 27.33 1.45 4.65
C PHE A 163 26.22 2.48 4.64
N HIS A 164 25.19 2.23 5.46
CA HIS A 164 24.10 3.16 5.62
C HIS A 164 24.40 4.16 6.76
N LYS A 165 24.52 5.45 6.42
CA LYS A 165 24.65 6.54 7.40
C LYS A 165 23.30 7.21 7.69
N ASN A 166 23.17 7.79 8.88
CA ASN A 166 22.00 8.58 9.24
C ASN A 166 22.08 9.99 8.63
N ILE A 167 20.94 10.64 8.37
CA ILE A 167 20.90 12.06 8.02
C ILE A 167 21.42 12.92 9.18
N PRO A 168 22.00 14.09 8.89
CA PRO A 168 22.15 15.14 9.88
C PRO A 168 20.78 15.50 10.48
N GLY A 169 20.67 15.49 11.81
CA GLY A 169 19.41 15.83 12.48
C GLY A 169 18.34 14.72 12.47
N VAL A 170 18.73 13.44 12.35
CA VAL A 170 17.81 12.28 12.37
C VAL A 170 16.86 12.27 13.59
N GLU A 171 17.26 12.85 14.72
CA GLU A 171 16.39 12.94 15.91
C GLU A 171 15.11 13.74 15.65
N ASN A 172 15.14 14.71 14.74
CA ASN A 172 13.93 15.44 14.34
C ASN A 172 12.96 14.52 13.59
N VAL A 173 13.49 13.64 12.74
CA VAL A 173 12.66 12.64 12.04
C VAL A 173 12.07 11.66 13.04
N ARG A 174 12.87 11.12 13.96
CA ARG A 174 12.38 10.23 15.02
C ARG A 174 11.27 10.87 15.86
N ARG A 175 11.45 12.14 16.24
CA ARG A 175 10.43 12.91 16.96
C ARG A 175 9.12 13.07 16.17
N ILE A 176 9.18 13.21 14.84
CA ILE A 176 7.99 13.25 13.99
C ILE A 176 7.25 11.90 14.06
N PHE A 177 7.98 10.79 13.93
CA PHE A 177 7.39 9.45 14.05
C PHE A 177 6.75 9.22 15.43
N GLU A 178 7.46 9.56 16.52
CA GLU A 178 6.94 9.44 17.89
C GLU A 178 5.66 10.25 18.10
N LYS A 179 5.59 11.48 17.57
CA LYS A 179 4.38 12.33 17.66
C LYS A 179 3.21 11.79 16.87
N VAL A 180 3.45 11.09 15.76
CA VAL A 180 2.38 10.49 14.94
C VAL A 180 1.89 9.19 15.57
N GLU A 181 2.82 8.35 16.06
CA GLU A 181 2.49 7.08 16.71
C GLU A 181 1.77 7.26 18.05
N THR A 182 2.07 8.32 18.81
CA THR A 182 1.39 8.64 20.08
C THR A 182 0.01 9.28 19.90
N LYS A 183 -0.33 9.72 18.69
CA LYS A 183 -1.65 10.28 18.36
C LYS A 183 -2.65 9.22 17.89
N LYS A 184 -2.19 8.01 17.59
CA LYS A 184 -3.07 6.84 17.41
C LYS A 184 -3.54 6.32 18.76
#